data_AF-A0A2R7LHS8-F1
#
_entry.id   AF-A0A2R7LHS8-F1
#
_cell.length_a   1.000
_cell.length_b   1.000
_cell.length_c   1.000
_cell.angle_alpha   90.00
_cell.angle_beta   90.00
_cell.angle_gamma   90.00
#
_symmetry.space_group_name_H-M   'P 1'
#
loop_
_entity.id
_entity.type
_entity.pdbx_description
1 polymer ?
#
loop_
_entity_poly.entity_id
_entity_poly.type
_entity_poly.pdbx_seq_one_letter_code
_entity_poly.pdbx_strand_id
1 'polypeptide(L)'
;MKLDRKEILKALETITIAGEGKNMVESGAVANVITFGDEVVVDLVLHTPAMHIKKRAEDDIKKTILELVSPEAKVKVNIKVEAKENPNEIKGKAIPGIKNIIAVASGKGGVGKSTVTANLAVTLAKMGFNVGVLDADIYGPSMPIMFDVENEKPISITVDGKSKMKPVESYDIKILSIGFFTAPSQAVIWRGPMAAKALNQMIFDADWGDLDFMLID
;
A
#
# COMPACT_ATOMS: atom_id res chain seq x y z
N MET A 1 -41.64 -4.20 -23.76
CA MET A 1 -41.25 -5.54 -23.25
C MET A 1 -40.95 -5.38 -21.78
N LYS A 2 -41.50 -6.20 -20.88
CA LYS A 2 -41.32 -6.02 -19.43
C LYS A 2 -40.13 -6.88 -19.00
N LEU A 3 -39.05 -6.25 -18.53
CA LEU A 3 -37.86 -6.96 -18.05
C LEU A 3 -38.19 -7.70 -16.75
N ASP A 4 -38.12 -9.04 -16.78
CA ASP A 4 -38.36 -9.87 -15.60
C ASP A 4 -37.07 -10.07 -14.80
N ARG A 5 -37.15 -9.79 -13.50
CA ARG A 5 -36.08 -10.06 -12.54
C ARG A 5 -35.64 -11.52 -12.57
N LYS A 6 -36.56 -12.48 -12.78
CA LYS A 6 -36.22 -13.91 -12.82
C LYS A 6 -35.34 -14.26 -14.02
N GLU A 7 -35.62 -13.66 -15.18
CA GLU A 7 -34.83 -13.88 -16.40
C GLU A 7 -33.43 -13.28 -16.26
N ILE A 8 -33.31 -12.11 -15.64
CA ILE A 8 -32.03 -11.48 -15.36
C ILE A 8 -31.20 -12.33 -14.39
N LEU A 9 -31.78 -12.80 -13.29
CA LEU A 9 -31.07 -13.67 -12.35
C LEU A 9 -30.58 -14.96 -13.03
N LYS A 10 -31.43 -15.60 -13.85
CA LYS A 10 -31.05 -16.80 -14.60
C LYS A 10 -29.95 -16.53 -15.63
N ALA A 11 -29.93 -15.36 -16.25
CA ALA A 11 -28.84 -14.96 -17.14
C ALA A 11 -27.53 -14.78 -16.35
N LEU A 12 -27.57 -14.15 -15.18
CA LEU A 12 -26.39 -13.92 -14.34
C LEU A 12 -25.83 -15.21 -13.70
N GLU A 13 -26.61 -16.29 -13.60
CA GLU A 13 -26.11 -17.63 -13.22
C GLU A 13 -25.12 -18.22 -14.23
N THR A 14 -25.05 -17.70 -15.46
CA THR A 14 -24.14 -18.20 -16.51
C THR A 14 -22.71 -17.65 -16.39
N ILE A 15 -22.51 -16.63 -15.56
CA ILE A 15 -21.22 -15.95 -15.38
C ILE A 15 -20.70 -16.11 -13.96
N THR A 16 -19.37 -16.04 -13.81
CA THR A 16 -18.68 -16.20 -12.53
C THR A 16 -17.81 -14.97 -12.26
N ILE A 17 -17.61 -14.65 -10.98
CA ILE A 17 -16.60 -13.66 -10.59
C ILE A 17 -15.26 -14.36 -10.42
N ALA A 18 -14.21 -13.74 -10.97
CA ALA A 18 -12.85 -14.24 -10.85
C ALA A 18 -12.46 -14.40 -9.36
N GLY A 19 -12.19 -15.64 -8.95
CA GLY A 19 -11.77 -15.99 -7.59
C GLY A 19 -12.85 -16.58 -6.68
N GLU A 20 -14.13 -16.55 -7.07
CA GLU A 20 -15.23 -17.05 -6.20
C GLU A 20 -15.65 -18.50 -6.48
N GLY A 21 -15.26 -19.08 -7.62
CA GLY A 21 -15.47 -20.50 -7.93
C GLY A 21 -16.92 -20.97 -8.08
N LYS A 22 -17.89 -20.05 -7.95
CA LYS A 22 -19.34 -20.25 -8.13
C LYS A 22 -19.88 -19.18 -9.09
N ASN A 23 -21.11 -19.38 -9.59
CA ASN A 23 -21.77 -18.35 -10.39
C ASN A 23 -22.13 -17.12 -9.54
N MET A 24 -22.36 -15.98 -10.21
CA MET A 24 -22.57 -14.67 -9.56
C MET A 24 -23.77 -14.61 -8.60
N VAL A 25 -24.78 -15.46 -8.79
CA VAL A 25 -25.98 -15.50 -7.94
C VAL A 25 -25.74 -16.42 -6.74
N GLU A 26 -25.19 -17.61 -6.97
CA GLU A 26 -24.86 -18.58 -5.92
C GLU A 26 -23.74 -18.12 -4.99
N SER A 27 -22.82 -17.29 -5.49
CA SER A 27 -21.78 -16.69 -4.65
C SER A 27 -22.33 -15.62 -3.70
N GLY A 28 -23.56 -15.14 -3.93
CA GLY A 28 -24.15 -14.04 -3.20
C GLY A 28 -23.62 -12.67 -3.64
N ALA A 29 -22.83 -12.60 -4.72
CA ALA A 29 -22.30 -11.35 -5.23
C ALA A 29 -23.40 -10.45 -5.79
N VAL A 30 -24.44 -11.00 -6.42
CA VAL A 30 -25.63 -10.23 -6.82
C VAL A 30 -26.52 -10.02 -5.58
N ALA A 31 -26.37 -8.87 -4.93
CA ALA A 31 -27.15 -8.51 -3.76
C ALA A 31 -28.59 -8.14 -4.12
N ASN A 32 -28.77 -7.45 -5.25
CA ASN A 32 -30.09 -7.02 -5.68
C ASN A 32 -30.16 -6.78 -7.19
N VAL A 33 -31.38 -6.91 -7.72
CA VAL A 33 -31.71 -6.59 -9.12
C VAL A 33 -33.05 -5.86 -9.12
N ILE A 34 -33.04 -4.63 -9.65
CA ILE A 34 -34.21 -3.77 -9.81
C ILE A 34 -34.45 -3.56 -11.30
N THR A 35 -35.70 -3.73 -11.74
CA THR A 35 -36.11 -3.43 -13.12
C THR A 35 -37.12 -2.29 -13.14
N PHE A 36 -36.91 -1.30 -14.01
CA PHE A 36 -37.83 -0.19 -14.21
C PHE A 36 -37.93 0.16 -15.70
N GLY A 37 -39.03 -0.26 -16.35
CA GLY A 37 -39.18 -0.06 -17.79
C GLY A 37 -38.14 -0.86 -18.58
N ASP A 38 -37.24 -0.13 -19.24
CA ASP A 38 -36.07 -0.64 -19.99
C ASP A 38 -34.77 -0.63 -19.16
N GLU A 39 -34.79 -0.12 -17.93
CA GLU A 39 -33.61 -0.03 -17.07
C GLU A 39 -33.49 -1.26 -16.15
N VAL A 40 -32.27 -1.80 -16.05
CA VAL A 40 -31.87 -2.84 -15.10
C VAL A 40 -30.75 -2.29 -14.22
N VAL A 41 -31.00 -2.24 -12.91
CA VAL A 41 -29.99 -1.90 -11.91
C VAL A 41 -29.58 -3.18 -11.18
N VAL A 42 -28.29 -3.50 -11.24
CA VAL A 42 -27.69 -4.65 -10.53
C VAL A 42 -26.79 -4.12 -9.43
N ASP A 43 -27.10 -4.48 -8.19
CA ASP A 43 -26.24 -4.19 -7.04
C ASP A 43 -25.33 -5.39 -6.80
N LEU A 44 -24.02 -5.17 -6.97
CA LEU A 44 -22.97 -6.17 -6.87
C LEU A 44 -22.13 -5.94 -5.62
N VAL A 45 -21.91 -6.99 -4.83
CA VAL A 45 -20.99 -7.01 -3.70
C VAL A 45 -19.76 -7.82 -4.09
N LEU A 46 -18.58 -7.20 -4.02
CA LEU A 46 -17.30 -7.85 -4.28
C LEU A 46 -16.48 -7.96 -3.00
N HIS A 47 -15.81 -9.08 -2.80
CA HIS A 47 -14.91 -9.30 -1.67
C HIS A 47 -13.45 -8.89 -1.93
N THR A 48 -13.17 -8.29 -3.09
CA THR A 48 -11.84 -7.89 -3.52
C THR A 48 -11.81 -6.43 -3.99
N PRO A 49 -10.81 -5.64 -3.57
CA PRO A 49 -10.66 -4.25 -4.01
C PRO A 49 -9.99 -4.13 -5.39
N ALA A 50 -9.67 -5.23 -6.07
CA ALA A 50 -8.93 -5.22 -7.32
C ALA A 50 -9.74 -4.57 -8.46
N MET A 51 -9.26 -3.42 -8.96
CA MET A 51 -9.95 -2.63 -9.98
C MET A 51 -10.22 -3.38 -11.30
N HIS A 52 -9.34 -4.30 -11.69
CA HIS A 52 -9.53 -5.10 -12.90
C HIS A 52 -10.68 -6.11 -12.76
N ILE A 53 -10.90 -6.66 -11.56
CA ILE A 53 -12.01 -7.57 -11.28
C ILE A 53 -13.33 -6.80 -11.30
N LYS A 54 -13.34 -5.60 -10.69
CA LYS A 54 -14.50 -4.69 -10.72
C LYS A 54 -14.96 -4.38 -12.14
N LYS A 55 -14.03 -3.94 -12.99
CA LYS A 55 -14.34 -3.57 -14.38
C LYS A 55 -14.83 -4.77 -15.19
N ARG A 56 -14.17 -5.92 -15.05
CA ARG A 56 -14.56 -7.14 -15.74
C ARG A 56 -15.96 -7.60 -15.35
N ALA A 57 -16.29 -7.61 -14.06
CA ALA A 57 -17.62 -8.01 -13.60
C ALA A 57 -18.72 -7.08 -14.14
N GLU A 58 -18.46 -5.77 -14.18
CA GLU A 58 -19.38 -4.80 -14.77
C GLU A 58 -19.62 -5.06 -16.27
N ASP A 59 -18.55 -5.29 -17.02
CA ASP A 59 -18.61 -5.55 -18.47
C ASP A 59 -19.32 -6.88 -18.77
N ASP A 60 -19.03 -7.94 -17.99
CA ASP A 60 -19.65 -9.26 -18.14
C ASP A 60 -21.17 -9.18 -17.85
N ILE A 61 -21.59 -8.50 -16.77
CA ILE A 61 -23.01 -8.30 -16.43
C ILE A 61 -23.75 -7.57 -17.56
N LYS A 62 -23.19 -6.47 -18.06
CA LYS A 62 -23.79 -5.70 -19.16
C LYS A 62 -23.95 -6.55 -20.41
N LYS A 63 -22.89 -7.26 -20.79
CA LYS A 63 -22.90 -8.12 -21.97
C LYS A 63 -23.96 -9.23 -21.85
N THR A 64 -23.98 -9.94 -20.73
CA THR A 64 -24.91 -11.06 -20.51
C THR A 64 -26.37 -10.62 -20.53
N ILE A 65 -26.72 -9.48 -19.94
CA ILE A 65 -28.10 -8.97 -19.96
C ILE A 65 -28.51 -8.54 -21.38
N LEU A 66 -27.62 -7.89 -22.12
CA LEU A 66 -27.88 -7.47 -23.50
C LEU A 66 -28.04 -8.65 -24.46
N GLU A 67 -27.26 -9.72 -24.26
CA GLU A 67 -27.29 -10.91 -25.12
C GLU A 67 -28.44 -11.88 -24.79
N LEU A 68 -28.72 -12.12 -23.50
CA LEU A 68 -29.64 -13.18 -23.08
C LEU A 68 -31.04 -12.69 -22.68
N VAL A 69 -31.21 -11.40 -22.40
CA VAL A 69 -32.48 -10.85 -21.89
C VAL A 69 -33.07 -9.84 -22.87
N SER A 70 -32.36 -8.74 -23.14
CA SER A 70 -32.85 -7.72 -24.06
C SER A 70 -31.72 -6.82 -24.59
N PRO A 71 -31.53 -6.74 -25.92
CA PRO A 71 -30.52 -5.87 -26.53
C PRO A 71 -30.73 -4.37 -26.28
N GLU A 72 -31.94 -3.96 -25.89
CA GLU A 72 -32.30 -2.55 -25.66
C GLU A 72 -32.27 -2.16 -24.18
N ALA A 73 -31.90 -3.08 -23.27
CA ALA A 73 -31.87 -2.81 -21.84
C ALA A 73 -30.78 -1.79 -21.46
N LYS A 74 -31.13 -0.79 -20.65
CA LYS A 74 -30.18 0.13 -20.03
C LYS A 74 -29.68 -0.48 -18.73
N VAL A 75 -28.44 -0.98 -18.73
CA VAL A 75 -27.87 -1.68 -17.57
C VAL A 75 -26.98 -0.75 -16.74
N LYS A 76 -27.32 -0.59 -15.47
CA LYS A 76 -26.51 0.12 -14.46
C LYS A 76 -26.04 -0.88 -13.41
N VAL A 77 -24.74 -0.87 -13.11
CA VAL A 77 -24.15 -1.76 -12.10
C VAL A 77 -23.60 -0.91 -10.94
N ASN A 78 -24.13 -1.09 -9.74
CA ASN A 78 -23.61 -0.47 -8.53
C ASN A 78 -22.74 -1.48 -7.81
N ILE A 79 -21.47 -1.15 -7.57
CA ILE A 79 -20.52 -2.09 -6.97
C ILE A 79 -20.11 -1.61 -5.58
N LYS A 80 -20.41 -2.41 -4.56
CA LYS A 80 -19.95 -2.25 -3.19
C LYS A 80 -18.81 -3.25 -2.93
N VAL A 81 -17.72 -2.78 -2.34
CA VAL A 81 -16.61 -3.66 -1.95
C VAL A 81 -16.72 -3.94 -0.46
N GLU A 82 -16.91 -5.22 -0.12
CA GLU A 82 -16.89 -5.74 1.25
C GLU A 82 -15.70 -6.69 1.37
N ALA A 83 -14.50 -6.10 1.32
CA ALA A 83 -13.28 -6.82 1.63
C ALA A 83 -13.26 -7.08 3.14
N LYS A 84 -13.15 -8.35 3.55
CA LYS A 84 -12.78 -8.65 4.94
C LYS A 84 -11.43 -8.00 5.19
N GLU A 85 -11.37 -7.08 6.14
CA GLU A 85 -10.09 -6.68 6.72
C GLU A 85 -9.51 -7.94 7.35
N ASN A 86 -8.60 -8.63 6.65
CA ASN A 86 -7.77 -9.64 7.30
C ASN A 86 -6.89 -8.86 8.26
N PRO A 87 -7.11 -8.94 9.58
CA PRO A 87 -6.20 -8.31 10.51
C PRO A 87 -4.88 -9.06 10.32
N ASN A 88 -3.81 -8.36 9.91
CA ASN A 88 -2.48 -8.94 9.93
C ASN A 88 -2.25 -9.56 11.32
N GLU A 89 -2.23 -10.89 11.39
CA GLU A 89 -2.12 -11.64 12.66
C GLU A 89 -0.73 -11.44 13.28
N ILE A 90 0.26 -11.11 12.45
CA ILE A 90 1.62 -10.73 12.87
C ILE A 90 1.73 -9.20 12.81
N LYS A 91 1.03 -8.51 13.70
CA LYS A 91 1.34 -7.10 14.00
C LYS A 91 2.39 -7.09 15.11
N GLY A 92 3.62 -6.73 14.76
CA GLY A 92 4.59 -6.27 15.75
C GLY A 92 4.01 -5.11 16.56
N LYS A 93 4.63 -4.76 17.69
CA LYS A 93 4.21 -3.58 18.44
C LYS A 93 4.31 -2.35 17.53
N ALA A 94 3.26 -1.53 17.51
CA ALA A 94 3.29 -0.27 16.81
C ALA A 94 4.44 0.58 17.34
N ILE A 95 5.11 1.31 16.45
CA ILE A 95 6.13 2.28 16.83
C ILE A 95 5.40 3.59 17.14
N PRO A 96 5.48 4.12 18.37
CA PRO A 96 4.82 5.37 18.73
C PRO A 96 5.23 6.50 17.79
N GLY A 97 4.24 7.32 17.39
CA GLY A 97 4.44 8.44 16.46
C GLY A 97 4.42 8.05 14.98
N ILE A 98 4.45 6.77 14.61
CA ILE A 98 4.51 6.34 13.20
C ILE A 98 3.20 5.65 12.80
N LYS A 99 2.46 6.25 11.86
CA LYS A 99 1.16 5.71 11.41
C LYS A 99 1.32 4.55 10.44
N ASN A 100 2.18 4.68 9.44
CA ASN A 100 2.40 3.68 8.40
C ASN A 100 3.89 3.41 8.20
N ILE A 101 4.25 2.13 8.06
CA ILE A 101 5.62 1.69 7.78
C ILE A 101 5.59 0.94 6.46
N ILE A 102 6.43 1.36 5.50
CA ILE A 102 6.53 0.74 4.18
C ILE A 102 7.97 0.28 4.02
N ALA A 103 8.17 -1.04 3.96
CA ALA A 103 9.46 -1.62 3.63
C ALA A 103 9.58 -1.75 2.11
N VAL A 104 10.64 -1.20 1.53
CA VAL A 104 11.00 -1.31 0.12
C VAL A 104 12.13 -2.32 0.01
N ALA A 105 11.89 -3.45 -0.65
CA ALA A 105 12.87 -4.54 -0.74
C ALA A 105 13.11 -4.97 -2.18
N SER A 106 14.29 -5.52 -2.44
CA SER A 106 14.63 -6.14 -3.73
C SER A 106 15.33 -7.48 -3.54
N GLY A 107 15.13 -8.39 -4.50
CA GLY A 107 15.82 -9.69 -4.49
C GLY A 107 17.27 -9.65 -5.01
N LYS A 108 17.71 -8.50 -5.54
CA LYS A 108 19.04 -8.28 -6.12
C LYS A 108 19.51 -6.84 -5.86
N GLY A 109 20.83 -6.65 -5.74
CA GLY A 109 21.46 -5.33 -5.69
C GLY A 109 21.42 -4.63 -7.05
N GLY A 110 21.46 -3.30 -7.04
CA GLY A 110 21.55 -2.48 -8.27
C GLY A 110 20.27 -2.34 -9.09
N VAL A 111 19.11 -2.80 -8.60
CA VAL A 111 17.81 -2.66 -9.29
C VAL A 111 17.16 -1.28 -9.13
N GLY A 112 17.80 -0.36 -8.40
CA GLY A 112 17.26 0.96 -8.11
C GLY A 112 16.32 1.05 -6.91
N LYS A 113 16.38 0.08 -5.97
CA LYS A 113 15.58 0.08 -4.72
C LYS A 113 15.62 1.44 -4.00
N SER A 114 16.81 1.91 -3.67
CA SER A 114 17.06 3.20 -3.02
C SER A 114 16.51 4.38 -3.81
N THR A 115 16.66 4.36 -5.14
CA THR A 115 16.11 5.41 -6.01
C THR A 115 14.59 5.46 -5.94
N VAL A 116 13.93 4.30 -5.92
CA VAL A 116 12.47 4.21 -5.74
C VAL A 116 12.07 4.71 -4.36
N THR A 117 12.78 4.31 -3.31
CA THR A 117 12.51 4.75 -1.93
C THR A 117 12.61 6.27 -1.79
N ALA A 118 13.68 6.88 -2.29
CA ALA A 118 13.89 8.33 -2.23
C ALA A 118 12.79 9.10 -2.99
N ASN A 119 12.45 8.67 -4.21
CA ASN A 119 11.39 9.33 -4.99
C ASN A 119 10.00 9.14 -4.37
N LEU A 120 9.73 7.98 -3.77
CA LEU A 120 8.49 7.76 -3.03
C LEU A 120 8.40 8.69 -1.81
N ALA A 121 9.50 8.86 -1.06
CA ALA A 121 9.56 9.77 0.08
C ALA A 121 9.23 11.22 -0.33
N VAL A 122 9.93 11.72 -1.35
CA VAL A 122 9.73 13.08 -1.88
C VAL A 122 8.31 13.26 -2.42
N THR A 123 7.74 12.24 -3.06
CA THR A 123 6.36 12.32 -3.55
C THR A 123 5.36 12.42 -2.41
N LEU A 124 5.52 11.60 -1.36
CA LEU A 124 4.65 11.65 -0.17
C LEU A 124 4.79 12.98 0.57
N ALA A 125 6.02 13.50 0.73
CA ALA A 125 6.26 14.80 1.34
C ALA A 125 5.59 15.94 0.54
N LYS A 126 5.69 15.91 -0.80
CA LYS A 126 5.01 16.87 -1.69
C LYS A 126 3.47 16.79 -1.63
N MET A 127 2.92 15.64 -1.23
CA MET A 127 1.48 15.49 -0.98
C MET A 127 1.06 16.04 0.39
N GLY A 128 2.00 16.55 1.20
CA GLY A 128 1.75 17.15 2.50
C GLY A 128 1.83 16.18 3.69
N PHE A 129 2.39 14.98 3.49
CA PHE A 129 2.57 14.02 4.57
C PHE A 129 3.88 14.23 5.32
N ASN A 130 3.89 13.91 6.62
CA ASN A 130 5.13 13.82 7.39
C ASN A 130 5.85 12.51 7.08
N VAL A 131 7.06 12.59 6.52
CA VAL A 131 7.78 11.42 6.00
C VAL A 131 9.14 11.25 6.66
N GLY A 132 9.45 10.01 7.04
CA GLY A 132 10.78 9.57 7.44
C GLY A 132 11.33 8.48 6.53
N VAL A 133 12.65 8.47 6.34
CA VAL A 133 13.39 7.43 5.60
C VAL A 133 14.44 6.84 6.52
N LEU A 134 14.37 5.52 6.70
CA LEU A 134 15.38 4.73 7.39
C LEU A 134 16.12 3.86 6.37
N ASP A 135 17.41 4.13 6.18
CA ASP A 135 18.28 3.35 5.32
C ASP A 135 18.80 2.12 6.08
N ALA A 136 18.30 0.95 5.71
CA ALA A 136 18.71 -0.35 6.24
C ALA A 136 19.69 -1.07 5.29
N ASP A 137 20.13 -0.45 4.20
CA ASP A 137 21.19 -1.00 3.34
C ASP A 137 22.57 -0.74 3.95
N ILE A 138 22.98 -1.67 4.81
CA ILE A 138 24.18 -1.51 5.64
C ILE A 138 25.48 -1.55 4.81
N TYR A 139 25.46 -2.22 3.66
CA TYR A 139 26.66 -2.44 2.84
C TYR A 139 26.81 -1.41 1.72
N GLY A 140 25.71 -0.76 1.31
CA GLY A 140 25.71 0.29 0.29
C GLY A 140 24.73 1.41 0.64
N PRO A 141 24.88 2.07 1.81
CA PRO A 141 23.95 3.12 2.22
C PRO A 141 23.96 4.23 1.18
N SER A 142 22.80 4.48 0.59
CA SER A 142 22.65 5.41 -0.52
C SER A 142 21.81 6.63 -0.15
N MET A 143 21.05 6.57 0.94
CA MET A 143 20.15 7.68 1.33
C MET A 143 20.90 8.98 1.63
N PRO A 144 22.05 8.99 2.33
CA PRO A 144 22.76 10.24 2.57
C PRO A 144 23.12 10.98 1.28
N ILE A 145 23.53 10.24 0.23
CA ILE A 145 23.89 10.80 -1.07
C ILE A 145 22.64 11.26 -1.82
N MET A 146 21.59 10.44 -1.86
CA MET A 146 20.35 10.75 -2.60
C MET A 146 19.59 11.96 -2.06
N PHE A 147 19.86 12.35 -0.81
CA PHE A 147 19.23 13.49 -0.14
C PHE A 147 20.20 14.67 0.09
N ASP A 148 21.37 14.67 -0.54
CA ASP A 148 22.39 15.74 -0.46
C ASP A 148 22.91 16.02 0.96
N VAL A 149 22.97 14.98 1.79
CA VAL A 149 23.36 15.06 3.21
C VAL A 149 24.49 14.08 3.57
N GLU A 150 25.30 13.69 2.59
CA GLU A 150 26.43 12.77 2.74
C GLU A 150 27.49 13.21 3.77
N ASN A 151 27.59 14.51 4.03
CA ASN A 151 28.52 15.10 5.00
C ASN A 151 27.87 15.43 6.36
N GLU A 152 26.55 15.21 6.48
CA GLU A 152 25.81 15.45 7.72
C GLU A 152 25.94 14.28 8.69
N LYS A 153 25.68 14.58 9.96
CA LYS A 153 25.65 13.56 11.02
C LYS A 153 24.48 13.78 11.96
N PRO A 154 23.73 12.72 12.32
CA PRO A 154 22.76 12.78 13.40
C PRO A 154 23.42 13.25 14.68
N ILE A 155 22.83 14.26 15.31
CA ILE A 155 23.27 14.75 16.63
C ILE A 155 22.44 14.11 17.72
N SER A 156 23.00 14.03 18.92
CA SER A 156 22.25 13.64 20.10
C SER A 156 21.48 14.84 20.66
N ILE A 157 20.20 14.66 20.95
CA ILE A 157 19.32 15.64 21.59
C ILE A 157 18.67 15.03 22.83
N THR A 158 18.19 15.87 23.76
CA THR A 158 17.45 15.40 24.94
C THR A 158 15.96 15.62 24.72
N VAL A 159 15.17 14.55 24.78
CA VAL A 159 13.71 14.55 24.67
C VAL A 159 13.16 13.78 25.88
N ASP A 160 12.28 14.41 26.65
CA ASP A 160 11.71 13.84 27.89
C ASP A 160 12.77 13.28 28.86
N GLY A 161 13.90 13.98 29.00
CA GLY A 161 15.01 13.56 29.86
C GLY A 161 15.82 12.36 29.33
N LYS A 162 15.56 11.88 28.10
CA LYS A 162 16.31 10.81 27.45
C LYS A 162 17.10 11.35 26.27
N SER A 163 18.31 10.82 26.10
CA SER A 163 19.13 11.07 24.91
C SER A 163 18.52 10.33 23.71
N LYS A 164 18.27 11.05 22.62
CA LYS A 164 17.78 10.52 21.34
C LYS A 164 18.64 11.00 20.17
N MET A 165 18.69 10.21 19.10
CA MET A 165 19.26 10.67 17.82
C MET A 165 18.27 11.59 17.11
N LYS A 166 18.70 12.81 16.78
CA LYS A 166 17.96 13.70 15.88
C LYS A 166 18.21 13.23 14.44
N PRO A 167 17.17 12.83 13.68
CA PRO A 167 17.31 12.54 12.26
C PRO A 167 17.87 13.75 11.50
N VAL A 168 18.63 13.48 10.44
CA VAL A 168 19.04 14.52 9.50
C VAL A 168 17.83 14.88 8.65
N GLU A 169 17.63 16.16 8.33
CA GLU A 169 16.47 16.62 7.56
C GLU A 169 16.93 17.17 6.21
N SER A 170 16.27 16.75 5.14
CA SER A 170 16.47 17.26 3.78
C SER A 170 15.18 17.10 2.98
N TYR A 171 14.83 18.07 2.15
CA TYR A 171 13.59 18.08 1.36
C TYR A 171 12.31 17.79 2.19
N ASP A 172 12.24 18.36 3.41
CA ASP A 172 11.18 18.14 4.40
C ASP A 172 11.00 16.68 4.85
N ILE A 173 12.04 15.86 4.70
CA ILE A 173 12.06 14.43 5.04
C ILE A 173 13.12 14.20 6.11
N LYS A 174 12.73 13.45 7.15
CA LYS A 174 13.65 12.99 8.20
C LYS A 174 14.38 11.74 7.75
N ILE A 175 15.68 11.67 7.96
CA ILE A 175 16.55 10.62 7.41
C ILE A 175 17.46 10.10 8.51
N LEU A 176 17.51 8.77 8.64
CA LEU A 176 18.57 8.08 9.35
C LEU A 176 19.16 6.99 8.46
N SER A 177 20.48 6.93 8.43
CA SER A 177 21.22 5.92 7.69
C SER A 177 22.45 5.50 8.45
N ILE A 178 22.84 4.24 8.29
CA ILE A 178 24.12 3.78 8.81
C ILE A 178 25.29 4.54 8.17
N GLY A 179 25.09 5.05 6.95
CA GLY A 179 26.07 5.82 6.20
C GLY A 179 26.54 7.08 6.92
N PHE A 180 25.73 7.64 7.83
CA PHE A 180 26.14 8.79 8.63
C PHE A 180 27.20 8.46 9.69
N PHE A 181 27.29 7.20 10.11
CA PHE A 181 28.21 6.75 11.16
C PHE A 181 29.52 6.18 10.62
N THR A 182 29.66 6.08 9.30
CA THR A 182 30.84 5.54 8.63
C THR A 182 31.46 6.61 7.73
N ALA A 183 32.78 6.81 7.82
CA ALA A 183 33.46 7.65 6.85
C ALA A 183 33.42 6.99 5.46
N PRO A 184 33.27 7.74 4.35
CA PRO A 184 33.16 7.17 3.00
C PRO A 184 34.31 6.24 2.59
N SER A 185 35.51 6.47 3.15
CA SER A 185 36.71 5.67 2.90
C SER A 185 36.89 4.50 3.86
N GLN A 186 36.03 4.37 4.88
CA GLN A 186 36.18 3.38 5.94
C GLN A 186 35.25 2.19 5.71
N ALA A 187 35.83 1.08 5.23
CA ALA A 187 35.12 -0.19 5.18
C ALA A 187 34.85 -0.70 6.61
N VAL A 188 33.59 -0.67 7.04
CA VAL A 188 33.16 -1.22 8.33
C VAL A 188 32.58 -2.61 8.11
N ILE A 189 33.15 -3.62 8.77
CA ILE A 189 32.62 -4.98 8.74
C ILE A 189 31.46 -5.07 9.75
N TRP A 190 30.25 -4.95 9.24
CA TRP A 190 29.03 -5.11 10.02
C TRP A 190 28.72 -6.58 10.27
N ARG A 191 28.85 -7.03 11.52
CA ARG A 191 28.35 -8.36 11.92
C ARG A 191 26.84 -8.29 12.13
N GLY A 192 26.10 -9.36 11.83
CA GLY A 192 24.64 -9.43 11.95
C GLY A 192 24.06 -8.87 13.25
N PRO A 193 24.57 -9.23 14.44
CA PRO A 193 24.08 -8.65 15.70
C PRO A 193 24.31 -7.13 15.84
N MET A 194 25.40 -6.62 15.27
CA MET A 194 25.76 -5.20 15.30
C MET A 194 24.84 -4.40 14.37
N ALA A 195 24.63 -4.91 13.17
CA ALA A 195 23.68 -4.40 12.19
C ALA A 195 22.26 -4.31 12.77
N ALA A 196 21.78 -5.42 13.35
CA ALA A 196 20.46 -5.49 13.97
C ALA A 196 20.33 -4.52 15.16
N LYS A 197 21.38 -4.39 15.98
CA LYS A 197 21.40 -3.43 17.10
C LYS A 197 21.32 -1.98 16.59
N ALA A 198 22.15 -1.61 15.61
CA ALA A 198 22.15 -0.27 15.06
C ALA A 198 20.80 0.10 14.42
N LEU A 199 20.21 -0.81 13.65
CA LEU A 199 18.88 -0.63 13.07
C LEU A 199 17.81 -0.43 14.16
N ASN A 200 17.82 -1.25 15.22
CA ASN A 200 16.91 -1.08 16.36
C ASN A 200 17.10 0.30 17.02
N GLN A 201 18.32 0.78 17.20
CA GLN A 201 18.57 2.10 17.78
C GLN A 201 18.07 3.22 16.87
N MET A 202 18.27 3.14 15.56
CA MET A 202 17.72 4.13 14.62
C MET A 202 16.19 4.11 14.57
N ILE A 203 15.55 2.97 14.84
CA ILE A 203 14.08 2.87 14.91
C ILE A 203 13.55 3.44 16.22
N PHE A 204 14.09 3.00 17.36
CA PHE A 204 13.46 3.21 18.68
C PHE A 204 14.12 4.30 19.54
N ASP A 205 15.41 4.60 19.32
CA ASP A 205 16.18 5.60 20.07
C ASP A 205 16.34 6.91 19.28
N ALA A 206 15.63 7.06 18.16
CA ALA A 206 15.59 8.28 17.36
C ALA A 206 14.36 9.13 17.67
N ASP A 207 14.49 10.43 17.45
CA ASP A 207 13.40 11.40 17.57
C ASP A 207 12.70 11.64 16.22
N TRP A 208 11.96 10.64 15.77
CA TRP A 208 11.19 10.73 14.52
C TRP A 208 10.03 11.73 14.60
N GLY A 209 9.55 12.06 15.80
CA GLY A 209 8.31 12.81 15.99
C GLY A 209 7.11 12.06 15.43
N ASP A 210 6.12 12.79 14.94
CA ASP A 210 4.93 12.22 14.30
C ASP A 210 5.13 12.09 12.79
N LEU A 211 5.11 10.85 12.29
CA LEU A 211 5.21 10.50 10.88
C LEU A 211 3.92 9.85 10.38
N ASP A 212 3.45 10.31 9.23
CA ASP A 212 2.41 9.60 8.48
C ASP A 212 2.98 8.35 7.81
N PHE A 213 4.22 8.45 7.29
CA PHE A 213 4.93 7.36 6.63
C PHE A 213 6.39 7.27 7.07
N MET A 214 6.82 6.08 7.48
CA MET A 214 8.23 5.71 7.55
C MET A 214 8.53 4.72 6.43
N LEU A 215 9.43 5.12 5.52
CA LEU A 215 9.96 4.22 4.49
C LEU A 215 11.24 3.57 5.02
N ILE A 216 11.33 2.25 4.85
CA ILE A 216 12.55 1.49 5.16
C ILE A 216 13.15 1.07 3.82
N ASP A 217 14.35 1.59 3.52
CA ASP A 217 15.14 1.20 2.35
C ASP A 217 16.00 -0.03 2.63
#